data_AF-A0A9P7DMJ6-F1
#
_entry.id   AF-A0A9P7DMJ6-F1
#
_cell.length_a   1.000
_cell.length_b   1.000
_cell.length_c   1.000
_cell.angle_alpha   90.00
_cell.angle_beta   90.00
_cell.angle_gamma   90.00
#
_symmetry.space_group_name_H-M   'P 1'
#
loop_
_entity.id
_entity.type
_entity.pdbx_description
1 polymer ?
#
loop_
_entity_poly.entity_id
_entity_poly.type
_entity_poly.pdbx_seq_one_letter_code
_entity_poly.pdbx_strand_id
1 'polypeptide(L)'
;MTGKFVQRSRFRFHPASVRQAGVVSWTPPHAVSNTILDVAFVQEKPPIAMNLVHPRPVACRTVMQAIADALVERKVTSYPLPLVPFSKWLEKLESNAKDLSKERILAIKLLNSMRPIAQSDIVTRASGEMGVEVAGMALCVTAVAERVSPTMRELKSLSSADVGQWVDYWMSAGMFQ
;
A
#
# COMPACT_ATOMS: atom_id res chain seq x y z
N MET A 1 -9.82 -60.96 20.92
CA MET A 1 -9.59 -59.53 21.22
C MET A 1 -8.54 -59.04 20.24
N THR A 2 -8.96 -58.35 19.19
CA THR A 2 -8.12 -58.04 18.03
C THR A 2 -8.07 -56.53 17.88
N GLY A 3 -6.88 -55.96 18.08
CA GLY A 3 -6.65 -54.52 17.94
C GLY A 3 -6.61 -54.08 16.48
N LYS A 4 -7.09 -52.86 16.22
CA LYS A 4 -6.65 -52.03 15.09
C LYS A 4 -6.57 -50.57 15.52
N PHE A 5 -5.35 -50.05 15.43
CA PHE A 5 -5.03 -48.62 15.36
C PHE A 5 -5.88 -47.96 14.28
N VAL A 6 -6.47 -46.80 14.59
CA VAL A 6 -6.90 -45.85 13.55
C VAL A 6 -6.17 -44.53 13.79
N GLN A 7 -5.34 -44.20 12.81
CA GLN A 7 -4.56 -42.98 12.68
C GLN A 7 -5.40 -41.72 12.88
N ARG A 8 -4.88 -40.82 13.72
CA ARG A 8 -5.27 -39.40 13.76
C ARG A 8 -4.82 -38.73 12.47
N SER A 9 -5.76 -38.37 11.60
CA SER A 9 -5.52 -37.45 10.48
C SER A 9 -5.85 -36.04 10.91
N ARG A 10 -4.81 -35.22 10.95
CA ARG A 10 -4.79 -33.80 11.33
C ARG A 10 -5.56 -32.95 10.32
N PHE A 11 -6.46 -32.10 10.78
CA PHE A 11 -6.72 -30.83 10.12
C PHE A 11 -6.24 -29.72 11.04
N ARG A 12 -4.96 -29.37 10.92
CA ARG A 12 -4.51 -28.03 11.31
C ARG A 12 -4.96 -27.11 10.20
N PHE A 13 -6.02 -26.34 10.43
CA PHE A 13 -6.21 -25.09 9.71
C PHE A 13 -5.01 -24.20 10.04
N HIS A 14 -4.02 -24.18 9.16
CA HIS A 14 -3.12 -23.03 9.08
C HIS A 14 -4.00 -21.89 8.58
N PRO A 15 -4.09 -20.75 9.29
CA PRO A 15 -4.65 -19.56 8.66
C PRO A 15 -3.71 -19.26 7.50
N ALA A 16 -4.21 -19.37 6.27
CA ALA A 16 -3.56 -18.76 5.14
C ALA A 16 -3.22 -17.34 5.58
N SER A 17 -1.93 -17.04 5.73
CA SER A 17 -1.45 -15.71 6.07
C SER A 17 -2.22 -14.75 5.17
N VAL A 18 -3.00 -13.85 5.76
CA VAL A 18 -3.76 -12.84 5.00
C VAL A 18 -2.74 -11.90 4.38
N ARG A 19 -2.13 -12.35 3.26
CA ARG A 19 -1.22 -11.56 2.45
C ARG A 19 -2.12 -10.62 1.65
N GLN A 20 -2.22 -9.37 2.09
CA GLN A 20 -2.70 -8.32 1.21
C GLN A 20 -1.71 -8.25 0.04
N ALA A 21 -2.24 -8.39 -1.18
CA ALA A 21 -1.44 -8.45 -2.39
C ALA A 21 -1.07 -7.02 -2.80
N GLY A 22 0.18 -6.82 -3.18
CA GLY A 22 0.66 -5.60 -3.81
C GLY A 22 1.69 -4.82 -3.01
N VAL A 23 2.45 -4.01 -3.74
CA VAL A 23 3.48 -3.12 -3.22
C VAL A 23 3.13 -1.65 -3.48
N VAL A 24 3.74 -0.76 -2.72
CA VAL A 24 3.62 0.70 -2.84
C VAL A 24 4.98 1.25 -3.27
N SER A 25 5.04 1.87 -4.44
CA SER A 25 6.22 2.53 -5.02
C SER A 25 6.20 4.05 -4.82
N TRP A 26 6.01 4.50 -3.57
CA TRP A 26 5.91 5.94 -3.28
C TRP A 26 7.27 6.64 -3.36
N THR A 27 7.39 7.64 -4.23
CA THR A 27 8.60 8.46 -4.37
C THR A 27 8.41 9.80 -3.65
N PRO A 28 9.28 10.17 -2.70
CA PRO A 28 9.16 11.46 -2.04
C PRO A 28 9.41 12.62 -3.03
N PRO A 29 8.69 13.75 -2.91
CA PRO A 29 8.83 14.89 -3.82
C PRO A 29 10.27 15.40 -3.97
N HIS A 30 11.05 15.44 -2.87
CA HIS A 30 12.44 15.87 -2.93
C HIS A 30 13.31 14.93 -3.79
N ALA A 31 13.05 13.62 -3.77
CA ALA A 31 13.77 12.67 -4.61
C ALA A 31 13.37 12.83 -6.08
N VAL A 32 12.10 13.12 -6.38
CA VAL A 32 11.66 13.47 -7.74
C VAL A 32 12.42 14.69 -8.24
N SER A 33 12.44 15.77 -7.46
CA SER A 33 13.14 17.01 -7.82
C SER A 33 14.64 16.80 -8.01
N ASN A 34 15.32 16.13 -7.08
CA ASN A 34 16.75 15.87 -7.19
C ASN A 34 17.08 14.97 -8.38
N THR A 35 16.23 13.99 -8.69
CA THR A 35 16.39 13.15 -9.89
C THR A 35 16.31 13.95 -11.18
N ILE A 36 15.41 14.94 -11.25
CA ILE A 36 15.34 15.86 -12.39
C ILE A 36 16.65 16.63 -12.54
N LEU A 37 17.23 17.12 -11.43
CA LEU A 37 18.51 17.83 -11.44
C LEU A 37 19.66 16.91 -11.84
N ASP A 38 19.72 15.69 -11.30
CA ASP A 38 20.75 14.69 -11.64
C ASP A 38 20.80 14.44 -13.15
N VAL A 39 19.62 14.31 -13.79
CA VAL A 39 19.51 14.08 -15.25
C VAL A 39 19.76 15.35 -16.05
N ALA A 40 19.33 16.52 -15.57
CA ALA A 40 19.56 17.78 -16.28
C ALA A 40 21.03 18.18 -16.33
N PHE A 41 21.83 17.79 -15.33
CA PHE A 41 23.24 18.18 -15.19
C PHE A 41 24.24 17.04 -15.48
N VAL A 42 23.78 15.88 -15.94
CA VAL A 42 24.68 14.79 -16.35
C VAL A 42 25.50 15.19 -17.58
N GLN A 43 26.81 14.91 -17.58
CA GLN A 43 27.69 15.25 -18.71
C GLN A 43 27.41 14.39 -19.94
N GLU A 44 26.95 13.17 -19.72
CA GLU A 44 26.56 12.25 -20.79
C GLU A 44 25.25 12.68 -21.43
N LYS A 45 24.96 12.16 -22.63
CA LYS A 45 23.66 12.41 -23.27
C LYS A 45 22.55 11.80 -22.39
N PRO A 46 21.56 12.59 -21.93
CA PRO A 46 20.49 12.06 -21.11
C PRO A 46 19.61 11.07 -21.90
N PRO A 47 18.98 10.10 -21.21
CA PRO A 47 18.07 9.16 -21.85
C PRO A 47 16.84 9.89 -22.41
N ILE A 48 16.22 9.32 -23.45
CA ILE A 48 14.99 9.88 -24.06
C ILE A 48 13.82 9.83 -23.06
N ALA A 49 13.73 8.75 -22.28
CA ALA A 49 12.71 8.57 -21.27
C ALA A 49 13.22 7.65 -20.16
N MET A 50 12.65 7.80 -18.97
CA MET A 50 12.87 6.91 -17.82
C MET A 50 11.62 6.88 -16.93
N ASN A 51 11.40 5.77 -16.24
CA ASN A 51 10.33 5.65 -15.25
C ASN A 51 10.80 6.25 -13.92
N LEU A 52 10.19 7.35 -13.50
CA LEU A 52 10.46 7.97 -12.20
C LEU A 52 9.45 7.46 -11.17
N VAL A 53 9.66 6.22 -10.74
CA VAL A 53 8.92 5.58 -9.63
C VAL A 53 9.92 5.02 -8.62
N HIS A 54 9.47 4.74 -7.40
CA HIS A 54 10.37 4.30 -6.34
C HIS A 54 10.98 2.92 -6.67
N PRO A 55 12.32 2.76 -6.73
CA PRO A 55 12.97 1.52 -7.19
C PRO A 55 12.90 0.37 -6.16
N ARG A 56 12.63 0.69 -4.90
CA ARG A 56 12.60 -0.27 -3.79
C ARG A 56 11.24 -0.25 -3.10
N PRO A 57 10.19 -0.81 -3.74
CA PRO A 57 8.83 -0.69 -3.26
C PRO A 57 8.62 -1.48 -1.96
N VAL A 58 7.62 -1.08 -1.18
CA VAL A 58 7.31 -1.70 0.12
C VAL A 58 5.95 -2.39 0.08
N ALA A 59 5.78 -3.47 0.85
CA ALA A 59 4.50 -4.15 0.90
C ALA A 59 3.40 -3.20 1.40
N CYS A 60 2.26 -3.14 0.70
CA CYS A 60 1.14 -2.26 1.05
C CYS A 60 0.68 -2.47 2.50
N ARG A 61 0.62 -3.73 2.95
CA ARG A 61 0.29 -4.08 4.34
C ARG A 61 1.20 -3.39 5.35
N THR A 62 2.50 -3.29 5.06
CA THR A 62 3.48 -2.64 5.95
C THR A 62 3.18 -1.15 6.06
N VAL A 63 2.86 -0.48 4.95
CA VAL A 63 2.47 0.94 4.94
C VAL A 63 1.17 1.14 5.72
N MET A 64 0.14 0.35 5.44
CA MET A 64 -1.16 0.47 6.12
C MET A 64 -1.06 0.16 7.62
N GLN A 65 -0.18 -0.78 8.01
CA GLN A 65 0.08 -1.05 9.42
C GLN A 65 0.77 0.14 10.10
N ALA A 66 1.80 0.72 9.46
CA ALA A 66 2.48 1.91 9.99
C ALA A 66 1.52 3.10 10.15
N ILE A 67 0.56 3.29 9.21
CA ILE A 67 -0.50 4.30 9.36
C ILE A 67 -1.39 3.97 10.56
N ALA A 68 -1.87 2.72 10.68
CA ALA A 68 -2.75 2.30 11.77
C ALA A 68 -2.08 2.49 13.15
N ASP A 69 -0.81 2.11 13.27
CA ASP A 69 -0.03 2.27 14.49
C ASP A 69 0.17 3.75 14.82
N ALA A 70 0.56 4.57 13.83
CA ALA A 70 0.75 6.00 14.01
C ALA A 70 -0.53 6.74 14.47
N LEU A 71 -1.71 6.35 13.97
CA LEU A 71 -3.00 6.92 14.40
C LEU A 71 -3.32 6.62 15.86
N VAL A 72 -2.97 5.43 16.36
CA VAL A 72 -3.14 5.06 17.78
C VAL A 72 -2.13 5.81 18.65
N GLU A 73 -0.85 5.82 18.26
CA GLU A 73 0.23 6.50 18.99
C GLU A 73 -0.07 7.99 19.17
N ARG A 74 -0.62 8.63 18.14
CA ARG A 74 -0.99 10.06 18.13
C ARG A 74 -2.37 10.33 18.71
N LYS A 75 -3.03 9.30 19.26
CA LYS A 75 -4.36 9.38 19.90
C LYS A 75 -5.47 9.89 18.98
N VAL A 76 -5.31 9.71 17.67
CA VAL A 76 -6.39 9.99 16.70
C VAL A 76 -7.51 8.96 16.87
N THR A 77 -7.15 7.70 17.13
CA THR A 77 -8.10 6.65 17.51
C THR A 77 -7.74 6.06 18.86
N SER A 78 -8.76 5.69 19.64
CA SER A 78 -8.56 5.11 20.97
C SER A 78 -8.27 3.61 20.95
N TYR A 79 -8.46 2.95 19.80
CA TYR A 79 -8.27 1.51 19.62
C TYR A 79 -7.50 1.21 18.34
N PRO A 80 -6.77 0.08 18.30
CA PRO A 80 -6.10 -0.40 17.09
C PRO A 80 -7.06 -0.55 15.92
N LEU A 81 -6.67 -0.04 14.76
CA LEU A 81 -7.45 -0.18 13.53
C LEU A 81 -7.13 -1.52 12.86
N PRO A 82 -8.09 -2.46 12.77
CA PRO A 82 -7.83 -3.76 12.17
C PRO A 82 -7.65 -3.65 10.66
N LEU A 83 -6.54 -4.19 10.15
CA LEU A 83 -6.34 -4.35 8.70
C LEU A 83 -7.17 -5.54 8.20
N VAL A 84 -8.12 -5.25 7.30
CA VAL A 84 -8.98 -6.26 6.67
C VAL A 84 -8.69 -6.32 5.16
N PRO A 85 -9.09 -7.40 4.45
CA PRO A 85 -9.05 -7.42 2.98
C PRO A 85 -9.84 -6.25 2.38
N PHE A 86 -9.36 -5.69 1.26
CA PHE A 86 -9.98 -4.51 0.64
C PHE A 86 -11.45 -4.72 0.29
N SER A 87 -11.82 -5.91 -0.21
CA SER A 87 -13.22 -6.28 -0.48
C SER A 87 -14.10 -6.20 0.77
N LYS A 88 -13.59 -6.65 1.93
CA LYS A 88 -14.29 -6.56 3.22
C LYS A 88 -14.38 -5.13 3.75
N TRP A 89 -13.37 -4.32 3.50
CA TRP A 89 -13.43 -2.89 3.82
C TRP A 89 -14.49 -2.18 2.97
N LEU A 90 -14.53 -2.45 1.65
CA LEU A 90 -15.50 -1.87 0.74
C LEU A 90 -16.94 -2.29 1.07
N GLU A 91 -17.18 -3.56 1.36
CA GLU A 91 -18.49 -4.09 1.81
C GLU A 91 -19.01 -3.34 3.04
N LYS A 92 -18.13 -3.11 4.03
CA LYS A 92 -18.47 -2.32 5.23
C LYS A 92 -18.81 -0.89 4.87
N LEU A 93 -18.02 -0.25 4.00
CA LEU A 93 -18.25 1.13 3.58
C LEU A 93 -19.58 1.29 2.85
N GLU A 94 -19.90 0.38 1.92
CA GLU A 94 -21.17 0.37 1.18
C GLU A 94 -22.37 0.11 2.08
N SER A 95 -22.22 -0.74 3.10
CA SER A 95 -23.29 -0.98 4.08
C SER A 95 -23.58 0.28 4.90
N ASN A 96 -22.53 0.94 5.41
CA ASN A 96 -22.69 2.20 6.15
C ASN A 96 -23.28 3.33 5.29
N ALA A 97 -23.06 3.30 3.97
CA ALA A 97 -23.63 4.30 3.07
C ALA A 97 -25.17 4.19 2.90
N LYS A 98 -25.78 3.05 3.25
CA LYS A 98 -27.23 2.84 3.16
C LYS A 98 -28.00 3.43 4.33
N ASP A 99 -27.36 3.53 5.50
CA ASP A 99 -28.03 3.86 6.77
C ASP A 99 -27.92 5.34 7.17
N LEU A 100 -27.17 6.17 6.43
CA LEU A 100 -26.85 7.54 6.84
C LEU A 100 -27.48 8.61 5.93
N SER A 101 -28.10 9.62 6.57
CA SER A 101 -28.42 10.89 5.94
C SER A 101 -27.15 11.48 5.34
N LYS A 102 -27.11 11.46 4.01
CA LYS A 102 -25.98 11.76 3.14
C LYS A 102 -25.43 13.15 3.43
N GLU A 103 -24.26 13.25 4.08
CA GLU A 103 -23.37 14.43 4.02
C GLU A 103 -22.08 14.24 4.84
N ARG A 104 -22.11 13.48 5.94
CA ARG A 104 -20.99 13.45 6.89
C ARG A 104 -19.85 12.46 6.61
N ILE A 105 -20.06 11.39 5.84
CA ILE A 105 -18.98 10.43 5.54
C ILE A 105 -18.36 10.76 4.19
N LEU A 106 -17.25 11.52 4.21
CA LEU A 106 -16.45 11.83 3.01
C LEU A 106 -16.01 10.56 2.25
N ALA A 107 -15.76 9.46 2.95
CA ALA A 107 -15.37 8.19 2.34
C ALA A 107 -16.44 7.62 1.37
N ILE A 108 -17.72 7.95 1.55
CA ILE A 108 -18.80 7.54 0.62
C ILE A 108 -18.57 8.14 -0.78
N LYS A 109 -18.04 9.37 -0.86
CA LYS A 109 -17.73 10.03 -2.14
C LYS A 109 -16.66 9.27 -2.93
N LEU A 110 -15.80 8.52 -2.26
CA LEU A 110 -14.73 7.73 -2.88
C LEU A 110 -15.23 6.38 -3.41
N LEU A 111 -16.42 5.91 -3.04
CA LEU A 111 -16.91 4.57 -3.40
C LEU A 111 -16.86 4.30 -4.90
N ASN A 112 -17.24 5.27 -5.73
CA ASN A 112 -17.22 5.11 -7.19
C ASN A 112 -15.80 4.85 -7.72
N SER A 113 -14.79 5.50 -7.13
CA SER A 113 -13.38 5.28 -7.48
C SER A 113 -12.79 4.02 -6.85
N MET A 114 -13.33 3.56 -5.71
CA MET A 114 -12.82 2.40 -4.98
C MET A 114 -13.31 1.06 -5.54
N ARG A 115 -14.49 1.00 -6.20
CA ARG A 115 -15.02 -0.26 -6.76
C ARG A 115 -14.12 -0.89 -7.83
N PRO A 116 -13.61 -0.16 -8.84
CA PRO A 116 -12.70 -0.74 -9.82
C PRO A 116 -11.42 -1.29 -9.18
N ILE A 117 -10.89 -0.59 -8.16
CA ILE A 117 -9.71 -0.99 -7.40
C ILE A 117 -9.96 -2.33 -6.67
N ALA A 118 -11.14 -2.51 -6.06
CA ALA A 118 -11.50 -3.77 -5.42
C ALA A 118 -11.57 -4.94 -6.40
N GLN A 119 -12.15 -4.71 -7.58
CA GLN A 119 -12.26 -5.74 -8.60
C GLN A 119 -10.87 -6.19 -9.07
N SER A 120 -9.97 -5.23 -9.30
CA SER A 120 -8.60 -5.52 -9.67
C SER A 120 -7.85 -6.30 -8.58
N ASP A 121 -7.98 -5.89 -7.31
CA ASP A 121 -7.35 -6.57 -6.18
C ASP A 121 -7.84 -8.03 -6.01
N ILE A 122 -9.12 -8.32 -6.31
CA ILE A 122 -9.64 -9.69 -6.35
C ILE A 122 -8.95 -10.50 -7.46
N VAL A 123 -8.84 -9.93 -8.67
CA VAL A 123 -8.22 -10.58 -9.83
C VAL A 123 -6.74 -10.86 -9.57
N THR A 124 -5.99 -9.86 -9.08
CA THR A 124 -4.56 -10.00 -8.72
C THR A 124 -4.33 -11.05 -7.64
N ARG A 125 -5.21 -11.13 -6.64
CA ARG A 125 -5.12 -12.21 -5.62
C ARG A 125 -5.43 -13.58 -6.20
N ALA A 126 -6.38 -13.67 -7.12
CA ALA A 126 -6.75 -14.92 -7.77
C ALA A 126 -5.66 -15.42 -8.74
N SER A 127 -4.94 -14.51 -9.41
CA SER A 127 -3.81 -14.87 -10.30
C SER A 127 -2.58 -15.36 -9.53
N GLY A 128 -2.45 -14.98 -8.25
CA GLY A 128 -1.28 -15.33 -7.44
C GLY A 128 -0.01 -14.61 -7.89
N GLU A 129 -0.12 -13.64 -8.81
CA GLU A 129 1.00 -12.86 -9.30
C GLU A 129 1.60 -12.02 -8.16
N MET A 130 2.88 -12.26 -7.88
CA MET A 130 3.66 -11.43 -6.98
C MET A 130 4.26 -10.26 -7.76
N GLY A 131 4.23 -9.05 -7.19
CA GLY A 131 4.83 -7.88 -7.82
C GLY A 131 3.88 -7.09 -8.72
N VAL A 132 2.63 -6.93 -8.30
CA VAL A 132 1.71 -5.93 -8.87
C VAL A 132 1.70 -4.73 -7.92
N GLU A 133 1.69 -3.51 -8.46
CA GLU A 133 1.50 -2.31 -7.67
C GLU A 133 0.05 -2.28 -7.13
N VAL A 134 -0.18 -1.63 -5.99
CA VAL A 134 -1.54 -1.46 -5.46
C VAL A 134 -2.47 -0.89 -6.54
N ALA A 135 -3.73 -1.32 -6.50
CA ALA A 135 -4.76 -1.00 -7.50
C ALA A 135 -4.56 -1.65 -8.88
N GLY A 136 -3.74 -2.71 -8.98
CA GLY A 136 -3.60 -3.50 -10.20
C GLY A 136 -2.69 -2.89 -11.24
N MET A 137 -1.86 -1.93 -10.84
CA MET A 137 -0.96 -1.24 -11.74
C MET A 137 0.29 -2.10 -11.99
N ALA A 138 0.84 -2.02 -13.20
CA ALA A 138 2.08 -2.71 -13.51
C ALA A 138 3.26 -2.06 -12.80
N LEU A 139 4.22 -2.86 -12.32
CA LEU A 139 5.49 -2.34 -11.85
C LEU A 139 6.28 -1.75 -13.02
N CYS A 140 6.87 -0.58 -12.79
CA CYS A 140 7.76 0.02 -13.79
C CYS A 140 9.21 -0.42 -13.56
N VAL A 141 9.94 -0.67 -14.64
CA VAL A 141 11.38 -0.94 -14.58
C VAL A 141 12.13 0.38 -14.31
N THR A 142 12.94 0.40 -13.25
CA THR A 142 13.67 1.60 -12.78
C THR A 142 15.16 1.62 -13.14
N ALA A 143 15.66 0.60 -13.86
CA ALA A 143 17.09 0.44 -14.16
C ALA A 143 17.73 1.66 -14.85
N VAL A 144 16.99 2.36 -15.71
CA VAL A 144 17.47 3.60 -16.33
C VAL A 144 17.61 4.71 -15.30
N ALA A 145 16.58 4.94 -14.47
CA ALA A 145 16.57 5.97 -13.44
C ALA A 145 17.70 5.76 -12.42
N GLU A 146 17.90 4.53 -11.96
CA GLU A 146 18.98 4.18 -11.02
C GLU A 146 20.38 4.32 -11.62
N ARG A 147 20.53 4.12 -12.94
CA ARG A 147 21.81 4.33 -13.62
C ARG A 147 22.16 5.82 -13.70
N VAL A 148 21.20 6.66 -14.11
CA VAL A 148 21.47 8.07 -14.45
C VAL A 148 21.30 9.04 -13.29
N SER A 149 20.67 8.63 -12.19
CA SER A 149 20.45 9.47 -11.01
C SER A 149 21.04 8.81 -9.75
N PRO A 150 22.08 9.42 -9.14
CA PRO A 150 22.53 9.06 -7.80
C PRO A 150 21.40 9.08 -6.77
N THR A 151 20.51 10.08 -6.85
CA THR A 151 19.33 10.17 -5.97
C THR A 151 18.51 8.89 -6.01
N MET A 152 18.09 8.41 -7.19
CA MET A 152 17.29 7.19 -7.32
C MET A 152 18.06 5.95 -6.88
N ARG A 153 19.35 5.88 -7.20
CA ARG A 153 20.20 4.75 -6.81
C ARG A 153 20.36 4.62 -5.31
N GLU A 154 20.40 5.72 -4.58
CA GLU A 154 20.66 5.72 -3.13
C GLU A 154 19.37 5.83 -2.29
N LEU A 155 18.23 6.11 -2.93
CA LEU A 155 16.94 6.30 -2.27
C LEU A 155 16.53 5.07 -1.45
N LYS A 156 16.44 5.20 -0.13
CA LYS A 156 16.02 4.13 0.76
C LYS A 156 14.52 3.87 0.62
N SER A 157 14.11 2.63 0.84
CA SER A 157 12.69 2.28 0.96
C SER A 157 11.97 3.10 2.02
N LEU A 158 10.70 3.38 1.77
CA LEU A 158 9.80 4.05 2.69
C LEU A 158 9.82 3.36 4.07
N SER A 159 10.14 4.13 5.10
CA SER A 159 10.16 3.65 6.49
C SER A 159 8.86 3.94 7.22
N SER A 160 8.65 3.31 8.38
CA SER A 160 7.52 3.65 9.27
C SER A 160 7.62 5.09 9.78
N ALA A 161 8.83 5.62 9.95
CA ALA A 161 9.03 7.02 10.35
C ALA A 161 8.57 8.00 9.26
N ASP A 162 8.83 7.69 7.98
CA ASP A 162 8.33 8.48 6.85
C ASP A 162 6.79 8.48 6.81
N VAL A 163 6.18 7.31 7.03
CA VAL A 163 4.71 7.18 7.12
C VAL A 163 4.16 7.95 8.31
N GLY A 164 4.85 7.93 9.46
CA GLY A 164 4.48 8.69 10.65
C GLY A 164 4.41 10.19 10.37
N GLN A 165 5.38 10.73 9.60
CA GLN A 165 5.38 12.15 9.19
C GLN A 165 4.16 12.52 8.34
N TRP A 166 3.58 11.59 7.56
CA TRP A 166 2.34 11.85 6.84
C TRP A 166 1.17 12.07 7.80
N VAL A 167 1.08 11.22 8.83
CA VAL A 167 0.03 11.34 9.86
C VAL A 167 0.21 12.63 10.66
N ASP A 168 1.44 12.98 11.02
CA ASP A 168 1.76 14.27 11.67
C ASP A 168 1.30 15.46 10.82
N TYR A 169 1.59 15.42 9.51
CA TYR A 169 1.13 16.45 8.59
C TYR A 169 -0.41 16.50 8.49
N TRP A 170 -1.08 15.37 8.31
CA TRP A 170 -2.56 15.31 8.26
C TRP A 170 -3.21 15.86 9.52
N MET A 171 -2.65 15.59 10.70
CA MET A 171 -3.09 16.18 11.96
C MET A 171 -2.90 17.69 11.98
N SER A 172 -1.72 18.18 11.59
CA SER A 172 -1.44 19.62 11.54
C SER A 172 -2.34 20.36 10.55
N ALA A 173 -2.77 19.68 9.48
CA ALA A 173 -3.70 20.19 8.48
C ALA A 173 -5.18 20.07 8.90
N GLY A 174 -5.48 19.54 10.10
CA GLY A 174 -6.84 19.42 10.61
C GLY A 174 -7.68 18.30 9.99
N MET A 175 -7.06 17.28 9.36
CA MET A 175 -7.81 16.20 8.67
C MET A 175 -8.58 15.26 9.61
N PHE A 176 -8.28 15.29 10.91
CA PHE A 176 -8.89 14.42 11.91
C PHE A 176 -9.76 15.17 12.93
N GLN A 177 -10.11 16.42 12.66
CA GLN A 177 -10.96 17.26 13.50
C GLN A 177 -12.41 17.26 13.03
#